data_AF-A0AA37PW92-F1
#
_entry.id   AF-A0AA37PW92-F1
#
_cell.length_a   1.000
_cell.length_b   1.000
_cell.length_c   1.000
_cell.angle_alpha   90.00
_cell.angle_beta   90.00
_cell.angle_gamma   90.00
#
_symmetry.space_group_name_H-M   'P 1'
#
loop_
_entity.id
_entity.type
_entity.pdbx_description
1 polymer ?
#
loop_
_entity_poly.entity_id
_entity_poly.type
_entity_poly.pdbx_seq_one_letter_code
_entity_poly.pdbx_strand_id
1 'polypeptide(L)'
;MANLREQDGYDPPIQAFDGDVPESPSQDQRRHNQIEAFKQVFGRDPSSAADWETAAALDSQTYDSKFNGAKSEIRVVRIRPVPGQGVVRVSQWIEQRDVTSSLTGNRDLGNNRGADQHFDPEDTKVTTYIDYENGLVILRQNPSVEETPTGAPGTVKVGTPKGSVTQLADGSVRIKYDAGNPFAPSITADTNGPFAGHTITVKGDLVFTPGPEGVHVNGTRTDYPSLEAYQDFPGGSTRTLLIDPAQSTSSVGPMFNLPFHHDVGPLGGRAFAPFDSGGWNLKYDVPAPLPATEFGPVTRAPSNPPLPSGVEVPA
;
A
#
# COMPACT_ATOMS: atom_id res chain seq x y z
N MET A 1 -24.41 60.79 -15.10
CA MET A 1 -25.85 60.46 -15.05
C MET A 1 -25.99 58.95 -15.02
N ALA A 2 -27.01 58.48 -14.32
CA ALA A 2 -27.22 57.11 -13.87
C ALA A 2 -27.93 56.20 -14.91
N ASN A 3 -27.81 54.87 -14.71
CA ASN A 3 -28.88 53.85 -14.56
C ASN A 3 -28.47 52.49 -15.18
N LEU A 4 -28.27 51.44 -14.36
CA LEU A 4 -29.19 50.34 -13.97
C LEU A 4 -29.49 49.37 -15.15
N ARG A 5 -28.91 48.15 -15.15
CA ARG A 5 -29.41 46.86 -14.59
C ARG A 5 -30.62 46.29 -15.34
N GLU A 6 -30.43 45.12 -15.94
CA GLU A 6 -31.33 43.96 -15.80
C GLU A 6 -30.54 42.67 -16.10
N GLN A 7 -30.55 41.75 -15.14
CA GLN A 7 -30.05 40.38 -15.23
C GLN A 7 -31.24 39.50 -15.62
N ASP A 8 -31.15 38.80 -16.74
CA ASP A 8 -32.10 37.72 -17.03
C ASP A 8 -31.72 36.48 -16.22
N GLY A 9 -32.55 36.21 -15.21
CA GLY A 9 -32.47 35.06 -14.34
C GLY A 9 -33.03 33.80 -15.00
N TYR A 10 -32.21 32.76 -15.05
CA TYR A 10 -32.65 31.38 -15.16
C TYR A 10 -31.94 30.59 -14.07
N ASP A 11 -32.51 30.61 -12.86
CA ASP A 11 -32.12 29.72 -11.77
C ASP A 11 -32.86 28.39 -11.96
N PRO A 12 -32.18 27.26 -12.22
CA PRO A 12 -32.83 25.96 -12.14
C PRO A 12 -33.26 25.72 -10.68
N PRO A 13 -34.41 25.08 -10.43
CA PRO A 13 -34.85 24.81 -9.08
C PRO A 13 -33.88 23.82 -8.43
N ILE A 14 -33.04 24.32 -7.51
CA ILE A 14 -32.35 23.48 -6.54
C ILE A 14 -33.43 22.94 -5.61
N GLN A 15 -33.95 21.76 -5.93
CA GLN A 15 -34.55 20.90 -4.94
C GLN A 15 -33.43 20.51 -3.99
N ALA A 16 -33.42 21.13 -2.82
CA ALA A 16 -32.60 20.68 -1.69
C ALA A 16 -32.95 19.21 -1.44
N PHE A 17 -32.00 18.34 -1.76
CA PHE A 17 -32.03 16.95 -1.31
C PHE A 17 -31.80 17.00 0.21
N ASP A 18 -32.90 16.91 0.96
CA ASP A 18 -32.91 16.77 2.41
C ASP A 18 -32.65 15.29 2.77
N GLY A 19 -31.53 14.78 2.28
CA GLY A 19 -31.00 13.48 2.65
C GLY A 19 -29.85 13.70 3.60
N ASP A 20 -29.91 13.09 4.79
CA ASP A 20 -28.78 13.01 5.73
C ASP A 20 -27.53 12.56 4.96
N VAL A 21 -26.66 13.51 4.62
CA VAL A 21 -25.28 13.22 4.25
C VAL A 21 -24.63 12.82 5.56
N PRO A 22 -24.12 11.57 5.71
CA PRO A 22 -23.40 11.20 6.92
C PRO A 22 -22.27 12.21 7.11
N GLU A 23 -22.30 12.91 8.24
CA GLU A 23 -21.28 13.90 8.59
C GLU A 23 -19.91 13.23 8.45
N SER A 24 -19.04 13.80 7.61
CA SER A 24 -17.68 13.30 7.48
C SER A 24 -17.07 13.25 8.88
N PRO A 25 -16.56 12.09 9.33
CA PRO A 25 -16.02 11.94 10.68
C PRO A 25 -15.05 13.06 11.02
N SER A 26 -15.22 13.65 12.21
CA SER A 26 -14.38 14.77 12.65
C SER A 26 -12.91 14.35 12.72
N GLN A 27 -12.01 15.32 12.52
CA GLN A 27 -10.56 15.10 12.69
C GLN A 27 -10.22 14.50 14.06
N ASP A 28 -11.02 14.82 15.09
CA ASP A 28 -10.88 14.25 16.43
C ASP A 28 -11.18 12.75 16.48
N GLN A 29 -12.23 12.30 15.79
CA GLN A 29 -12.55 10.88 15.69
C GLN A 29 -11.45 10.11 14.96
N ARG A 30 -10.92 10.69 13.89
CA ARG A 30 -9.80 10.12 13.15
C ARG A 30 -8.56 9.97 14.01
N ARG A 31 -8.19 11.04 14.71
CA ARG A 31 -7.07 11.05 15.65
C ARG A 31 -7.23 9.98 16.73
N HIS A 32 -8.43 9.82 17.28
CA HIS A 32 -8.74 8.80 18.27
C HIS A 32 -8.53 7.37 17.73
N ASN A 33 -9.06 7.07 16.55
CA ASN A 33 -8.91 5.75 15.92
C ASN A 33 -7.44 5.39 15.66
N GLN A 34 -6.65 6.35 15.19
CA GLN A 34 -5.20 6.18 15.00
C GLN A 34 -4.47 5.85 16.30
N ILE A 35 -4.77 6.58 17.38
CA ILE A 35 -4.20 6.32 18.71
C ILE A 35 -4.52 4.89 19.17
N GLU A 36 -5.78 4.47 19.06
CA GLU A 36 -6.20 3.15 19.51
C GLU A 36 -5.59 2.02 18.66
N ALA A 37 -5.48 2.22 17.34
CA ALA A 37 -4.80 1.28 16.45
C ALA A 37 -3.30 1.13 16.79
N PHE A 38 -2.63 2.23 17.10
CA PHE A 38 -1.22 2.22 17.50
C PHE A 38 -1.03 1.54 18.87
N LYS A 39 -1.87 1.86 19.87
CA LYS A 39 -1.86 1.21 21.19
C LYS A 39 -2.05 -0.29 21.10
N GLN A 40 -2.90 -0.76 20.20
CA GLN A 40 -3.14 -2.19 20.01
C GLN A 40 -1.85 -2.96 19.67
N VAL A 41 -0.92 -2.31 18.96
CA VAL A 41 0.35 -2.93 18.54
C VAL A 41 1.48 -2.70 19.53
N PHE A 42 1.56 -1.50 20.12
CA PHE A 42 2.72 -1.06 20.90
C PHE A 42 2.44 -0.86 22.39
N GLY A 43 1.18 -0.88 22.83
CA GLY A 43 0.79 -0.73 24.23
C GLY A 43 1.00 0.68 24.81
N ARG A 44 1.25 1.69 23.97
CA ARG A 44 1.49 3.08 24.34
C ARG A 44 0.85 4.04 23.34
N ASP A 45 0.67 5.31 23.73
CA ASP A 45 0.28 6.37 22.81
C ASP A 45 1.39 6.68 21.78
N PRO A 46 1.03 7.12 20.57
CA PRO A 46 1.98 7.70 19.63
C PRO A 46 2.54 9.03 20.17
N SER A 47 3.86 9.19 20.09
CA SER A 47 4.62 10.27 20.73
C SER A 47 5.63 10.96 19.82
N SER A 48 6.08 10.27 18.76
CA SER A 48 7.00 10.78 17.74
C SER A 48 6.30 10.97 16.39
N ALA A 49 6.94 11.66 15.44
CA ALA A 49 6.44 11.77 14.07
C ALA A 49 6.29 10.38 13.41
N ALA A 50 7.29 9.51 13.59
CA ALA A 50 7.23 8.12 13.12
C ALA A 50 6.04 7.35 13.72
N ASP A 51 5.75 7.54 15.01
CA ASP A 51 4.60 6.91 15.64
C ASP A 51 3.28 7.36 15.00
N TRP A 52 3.16 8.64 14.63
CA TRP A 52 1.95 9.17 13.99
C TRP A 52 1.76 8.65 12.56
N GLU A 53 2.83 8.51 11.78
CA GLU A 53 2.78 7.86 10.46
C GLU A 53 2.35 6.40 10.58
N THR A 54 2.93 5.67 11.54
CA THR A 54 2.58 4.28 11.83
C THR A 54 1.14 4.15 12.34
N ALA A 55 0.68 5.08 13.17
CA ALA A 55 -0.71 5.13 13.65
C ALA A 55 -1.70 5.34 12.49
N ALA A 56 -1.40 6.23 11.55
CA ALA A 56 -2.21 6.44 10.35
C ALA A 56 -2.27 5.19 9.45
N ALA A 57 -1.15 4.47 9.32
CA ALA A 57 -1.09 3.22 8.56
C ALA A 57 -1.84 2.05 9.23
N LEU A 58 -1.86 2.00 10.56
CA LEU A 58 -2.55 0.97 11.36
C LEU A 58 -4.06 1.22 11.51
N ASP A 59 -4.54 2.43 11.24
CA ASP A 59 -5.95 2.75 11.31
C ASP A 59 -6.73 2.10 10.16
N SER A 60 -7.53 1.08 10.50
CA SER A 60 -8.39 0.37 9.55
C SER A 60 -9.63 1.15 9.13
N GLN A 61 -9.99 2.22 9.84
CA GLN A 61 -11.21 2.96 9.55
C GLN A 61 -11.08 3.73 8.24
N THR A 62 -12.19 3.85 7.54
CA THR A 62 -12.33 4.67 6.34
C THR A 62 -13.24 5.85 6.66
N TYR A 63 -12.84 7.03 6.20
CA TYR A 63 -13.48 8.30 6.48
C TYR A 63 -14.22 8.82 5.23
N ASP A 64 -13.87 8.37 4.03
CA ASP A 64 -14.57 8.71 2.80
C ASP A 64 -15.90 7.92 2.67
N SER A 65 -16.99 8.65 2.42
CA SER A 65 -18.33 8.09 2.29
C SER A 65 -18.46 7.08 1.14
N LYS A 66 -17.59 7.14 0.13
CA LYS A 66 -17.56 6.16 -0.98
C LYS A 66 -17.32 4.72 -0.52
N PHE A 67 -16.72 4.54 0.66
CA PHE A 67 -16.45 3.22 1.21
C PHE A 67 -17.61 2.65 2.03
N ASN A 68 -18.69 3.41 2.25
CA ASN A 68 -19.90 2.93 2.94
C ASN A 68 -19.61 2.22 4.28
N GLY A 69 -18.65 2.77 5.05
CA GLY A 69 -18.21 2.21 6.34
C GLY A 69 -17.37 0.93 6.27
N ALA A 70 -17.02 0.44 5.07
CA ALA A 70 -16.16 -0.72 4.91
C ALA A 70 -14.73 -0.39 5.34
N LYS A 71 -14.17 -1.18 6.25
CA LYS A 71 -12.82 -0.97 6.76
C LYS A 71 -11.75 -1.46 5.80
N SER A 72 -10.57 -0.85 5.90
CA SER A 72 -9.34 -1.31 5.24
C SER A 72 -8.83 -2.58 5.93
N GLU A 73 -8.25 -3.49 5.16
CA GLU A 73 -7.63 -4.69 5.71
C GLU A 73 -6.14 -4.47 5.96
N ILE A 74 -5.70 -4.75 7.18
CA ILE A 74 -4.32 -4.47 7.61
C ILE A 74 -3.64 -5.76 8.06
N ARG A 75 -2.40 -5.90 7.61
CA ARG A 75 -1.55 -7.07 7.80
C ARG A 75 -0.16 -6.58 8.20
N VAL A 76 0.48 -7.22 9.18
CA VAL A 76 1.74 -6.74 9.75
C VAL A 76 2.77 -7.84 9.94
N VAL A 77 4.04 -7.45 9.98
CA VAL A 77 5.18 -8.27 10.43
C VAL A 77 6.07 -7.41 11.31
N ARG A 78 6.53 -7.95 12.45
CA ARG A 78 7.57 -7.31 13.26
C ARG A 78 8.95 -7.58 12.66
N ILE A 79 9.74 -6.53 12.54
CA ILE A 79 11.14 -6.58 12.10
C ILE A 79 12.03 -6.03 13.22
N ARG A 80 13.35 -6.22 13.09
CA ARG A 80 14.31 -5.53 13.95
C ARG A 80 14.29 -4.04 13.60
N PRO A 81 14.19 -3.13 14.58
CA PRO A 81 14.34 -1.70 14.35
C PRO A 81 15.71 -1.37 13.74
N VAL A 82 15.76 -0.31 12.93
CA VAL A 82 16.97 0.31 12.38
C VAL A 82 16.92 1.81 12.69
N PRO A 83 17.26 2.21 13.93
CA PRO A 83 17.07 3.59 14.39
C PRO A 83 17.77 4.62 13.50
N GLY A 84 17.12 5.77 13.30
CA GLY A 84 17.59 6.85 12.46
C GLY A 84 17.07 6.79 11.02
N GLN A 85 16.49 5.67 10.59
CA GLN A 85 15.92 5.52 9.25
C GLN A 85 14.45 5.95 9.16
N GLY A 86 13.78 6.21 10.29
CA GLY A 86 12.42 6.74 10.28
C GLY A 86 11.39 5.78 9.68
N VAL A 87 10.48 6.32 8.89
CA VAL A 87 9.39 5.55 8.25
C VAL A 87 9.50 5.64 6.74
N VAL A 88 9.47 4.50 6.06
CA VAL A 88 9.27 4.46 4.61
C VAL A 88 7.79 4.23 4.33
N ARG A 89 7.20 5.11 3.53
CA ARG A 89 5.81 5.03 3.08
C ARG A 89 5.78 4.71 1.61
N VAL A 90 5.11 3.61 1.24
CA VAL A 90 4.92 3.20 -0.14
C VAL A 90 3.43 3.16 -0.43
N SER A 91 3.05 3.78 -1.54
CA SER A 91 1.67 3.92 -1.97
C SER A 91 1.53 3.36 -3.38
N GLN A 92 0.44 2.62 -3.62
CA GLN A 92 0.01 2.19 -4.93
C GLN A 92 -1.39 2.75 -5.20
N TRP A 93 -1.54 3.53 -6.26
CA TRP A 93 -2.79 4.25 -6.54
C TRP A 93 -3.12 4.25 -8.03
N ILE A 94 -4.43 4.32 -8.30
CA ILE A 94 -4.98 4.45 -9.64
C ILE A 94 -5.16 5.94 -9.94
N GLU A 95 -4.40 6.45 -10.90
CA GLU A 95 -4.47 7.86 -11.30
C GLU A 95 -5.84 8.25 -11.88
N GLN A 96 -6.52 7.31 -12.51
CA GLN A 96 -7.83 7.53 -13.13
C GLN A 96 -8.93 7.67 -12.08
N ARG A 97 -10.04 8.32 -12.46
CA ARG A 97 -11.29 8.27 -11.68
C ARG A 97 -11.77 6.84 -11.49
N ASP A 98 -11.65 6.02 -12.53
CA ASP A 98 -12.23 4.70 -12.61
C ASP A 98 -11.60 3.82 -13.70
N VAL A 99 -11.62 2.51 -13.48
CA VAL A 99 -11.00 1.49 -14.33
C VAL A 99 -11.94 0.33 -14.59
N THR A 100 -11.76 -0.38 -15.69
CA THR A 100 -12.53 -1.58 -16.01
C THR A 100 -12.06 -2.73 -15.12
N SER A 101 -12.98 -3.32 -14.35
CA SER A 101 -12.68 -4.36 -13.36
C SER A 101 -13.10 -5.76 -13.79
N SER A 102 -13.90 -5.89 -14.84
CA SER A 102 -14.39 -7.18 -15.33
C SER A 102 -14.54 -7.22 -16.86
N LEU A 103 -14.53 -8.45 -17.40
CA LEU A 103 -14.82 -8.71 -18.81
C LEU A 103 -16.25 -8.32 -19.21
N THR A 104 -17.15 -8.16 -18.23
CA THR A 104 -18.53 -7.71 -18.43
C THR A 104 -18.66 -6.18 -18.48
N GLY A 105 -17.57 -5.43 -18.31
CA GLY A 105 -17.53 -3.98 -18.46
C GLY A 105 -17.84 -3.20 -17.18
N ASN A 106 -17.93 -3.85 -16.03
CA ASN A 106 -18.07 -3.13 -14.75
C ASN A 106 -16.82 -2.28 -14.50
N ARG A 107 -17.03 -1.18 -13.77
CA ARG A 107 -15.97 -0.22 -13.46
C ARG A 107 -15.76 -0.13 -11.98
N ASP A 108 -14.50 -0.05 -11.56
CA ASP A 108 -14.15 0.23 -10.18
C ASP A 108 -13.58 1.65 -10.08
N LEU A 109 -13.94 2.35 -9.02
CA LEU A 109 -13.37 3.65 -8.71
C LEU A 109 -11.87 3.52 -8.49
N GLY A 110 -11.11 4.40 -9.13
CA GLY A 110 -9.70 4.66 -8.88
C GLY A 110 -9.49 5.61 -7.70
N ASN A 111 -8.35 6.29 -7.67
CA ASN A 111 -8.02 7.29 -6.65
C ASN A 111 -8.10 8.72 -7.19
N ASN A 112 -8.14 8.91 -8.51
CA ASN A 112 -8.26 10.22 -9.17
C ASN A 112 -7.23 11.25 -8.69
N ARG A 113 -5.98 10.83 -8.53
CA ARG A 113 -4.89 11.70 -8.04
C ARG A 113 -3.57 11.43 -8.75
N GLY A 114 -2.67 12.41 -8.69
CA GLY A 114 -1.26 12.22 -9.02
C GLY A 114 -0.43 11.74 -7.82
N ALA A 115 0.88 11.71 -8.00
CA ALA A 115 1.82 11.47 -6.90
C ALA A 115 1.72 12.60 -5.85
N ASP A 116 1.78 12.25 -4.58
CA ASP A 116 1.65 13.17 -3.46
C ASP A 116 2.52 12.74 -2.28
N GLN A 117 3.50 13.57 -1.93
CA GLN A 117 4.39 13.31 -0.79
C GLN A 117 3.65 13.22 0.55
N HIS A 118 2.46 13.81 0.66
CA HIS A 118 1.63 13.85 1.86
C HIS A 118 0.36 12.99 1.72
N PHE A 119 0.37 11.98 0.84
CA PHE A 119 -0.79 11.14 0.62
C PHE A 119 -1.34 10.58 1.95
N ASP A 120 -2.67 10.56 2.06
CA ASP A 120 -3.33 9.82 3.11
C ASP A 120 -3.32 8.32 2.79
N PRO A 121 -3.03 7.41 3.73
CA PRO A 121 -3.08 5.99 3.42
C PRO A 121 -4.47 5.51 2.96
N GLU A 122 -5.57 6.20 3.29
CA GLU A 122 -6.91 5.95 2.72
C GLU A 122 -7.04 6.34 1.23
N ASP A 123 -6.27 7.32 0.75
CA ASP A 123 -6.30 7.83 -0.63
C ASP A 123 -5.47 6.97 -1.60
N THR A 124 -5.32 5.68 -1.29
CA THR A 124 -4.54 4.70 -2.06
C THR A 124 -5.36 3.44 -2.33
N LYS A 125 -4.83 2.48 -3.09
CA LYS A 125 -5.37 1.11 -3.15
C LYS A 125 -4.66 0.20 -2.17
N VAL A 126 -3.34 0.27 -2.16
CA VAL A 126 -2.48 -0.54 -1.32
C VAL A 126 -1.37 0.34 -0.79
N THR A 127 -1.06 0.24 0.49
CA THR A 127 0.15 0.83 1.05
C THR A 127 1.03 -0.21 1.71
N THR A 128 2.33 0.07 1.72
CA THR A 128 3.31 -0.62 2.55
C THR A 128 4.07 0.42 3.35
N TYR A 129 4.07 0.28 4.67
CA TYR A 129 4.86 1.12 5.56
C TYR A 129 5.96 0.27 6.19
N ILE A 130 7.17 0.81 6.27
CA ILE A 130 8.30 0.22 6.99
C ILE A 130 8.70 1.21 8.07
N ASP A 131 8.26 0.94 9.28
CA ASP A 131 8.65 1.69 10.46
C ASP A 131 9.95 1.10 11.01
N TYR A 132 11.07 1.71 10.64
CA TYR A 132 12.37 1.31 11.15
C TYR A 132 12.60 1.75 12.60
N GLU A 133 11.87 2.74 13.11
CA GLU A 133 12.00 3.19 14.50
C GLU A 133 11.35 2.20 15.47
N ASN A 134 10.13 1.75 15.15
CA ASN A 134 9.38 0.81 15.99
C ASN A 134 9.51 -0.66 15.56
N GLY A 135 10.13 -0.94 14.41
CA GLY A 135 10.37 -2.30 13.94
C GLY A 135 9.12 -3.01 13.44
N LEU A 136 8.38 -2.37 12.51
CA LEU A 136 7.13 -2.92 11.98
C LEU A 136 7.05 -2.70 10.46
N VAL A 137 6.61 -3.73 9.74
CA VAL A 137 6.14 -3.60 8.36
C VAL A 137 4.63 -3.75 8.35
N ILE A 138 3.94 -2.82 7.69
CA ILE A 138 2.49 -2.79 7.55
C ILE A 138 2.15 -2.91 6.08
N LEU A 139 1.24 -3.82 5.75
CA LEU A 139 0.62 -3.96 4.44
C LEU A 139 -0.88 -3.69 4.60
N ARG A 140 -1.38 -2.65 3.93
CA ARG A 140 -2.77 -2.20 4.01
C ARG A 140 -3.40 -2.27 2.63
N GLN A 141 -4.62 -2.79 2.54
CA GLN A 141 -5.45 -2.74 1.34
C GLN A 141 -6.76 -2.02 1.66
N ASN A 142 -7.04 -0.94 0.91
CA ASN A 142 -8.29 -0.20 1.04
C ASN A 142 -9.41 -0.90 0.26
N PRO A 143 -10.69 -0.63 0.61
CA PRO A 143 -11.80 -1.20 -0.12
C PRO A 143 -11.79 -0.80 -1.61
N SER A 144 -12.24 -1.73 -2.45
CA SER A 144 -12.59 -1.46 -3.84
C SER A 144 -14.07 -1.09 -3.90
N VAL A 145 -14.41 -0.18 -4.80
CA VAL A 145 -15.79 0.33 -4.98
C VAL A 145 -16.15 0.17 -6.44
N GLU A 146 -17.12 -0.68 -6.73
CA GLU A 146 -17.69 -0.82 -8.07
C GLU A 146 -18.67 0.35 -8.32
N GLU A 147 -18.64 0.92 -9.51
CA GLU A 147 -19.54 1.99 -9.93
C GLU A 147 -20.94 1.45 -10.23
N THR A 148 -21.95 2.23 -9.90
CA THR A 148 -23.30 2.03 -10.43
C THR A 148 -23.34 2.36 -11.94
N PRO A 149 -24.41 1.99 -12.67
CA PRO A 149 -24.58 2.40 -14.07
C PRO A 149 -24.58 3.92 -14.31
N THR A 150 -24.79 4.72 -13.27
CA THR A 150 -24.74 6.19 -13.33
C THR A 150 -23.36 6.77 -12.98
N GLY A 151 -22.36 5.92 -12.70
CA GLY A 151 -21.01 6.32 -12.30
C GLY A 151 -20.88 6.76 -10.84
N ALA A 152 -21.87 6.47 -10.00
CA ALA A 152 -21.81 6.76 -8.57
C ALA A 152 -21.15 5.60 -7.79
N PRO A 153 -20.60 5.83 -6.58
CA PRO A 153 -20.16 4.75 -5.70
C PRO A 153 -21.27 3.72 -5.49
N GLY A 154 -20.96 2.45 -5.76
CA GLY A 154 -21.89 1.32 -5.64
C GLY A 154 -21.42 0.31 -4.61
N THR A 155 -21.29 -0.95 -5.03
CA THR A 155 -20.91 -2.04 -4.13
C THR A 155 -19.49 -1.87 -3.63
N VAL A 156 -19.28 -2.06 -2.32
CA VAL A 156 -17.95 -2.00 -1.69
C VAL A 156 -17.52 -3.39 -1.24
N LYS A 157 -16.27 -3.76 -1.53
CA LYS A 157 -15.64 -4.99 -1.04
C LYS A 157 -14.19 -4.72 -0.68
N VAL A 158 -13.68 -5.41 0.34
CA VAL A 158 -12.27 -5.35 0.72
C VAL A 158 -11.62 -6.73 0.54
N GLY A 159 -10.44 -6.73 -0.09
CA GLY A 159 -9.60 -7.92 -0.22
C GLY A 159 -8.67 -8.07 0.98
N THR A 160 -8.14 -9.27 1.19
CA THR A 160 -7.07 -9.47 2.16
C THR A 160 -5.72 -9.50 1.44
N PRO A 161 -4.84 -8.51 1.68
CA PRO A 161 -3.52 -8.52 1.08
C PRO A 161 -2.67 -9.63 1.71
N LYS A 162 -1.77 -10.19 0.92
CA LYS A 162 -0.88 -11.29 1.31
C LYS A 162 0.55 -10.93 0.94
N GLY A 163 1.49 -11.64 1.54
CA GLY A 163 2.90 -11.39 1.29
C GLY A 163 3.78 -11.86 2.42
N SER A 164 5.07 -11.58 2.26
CA SER A 164 6.09 -12.03 3.19
C SER A 164 7.20 -11.00 3.33
N VAL A 165 7.81 -10.96 4.51
CA VAL A 165 8.94 -10.08 4.83
C VAL A 165 10.16 -10.89 5.22
N THR A 166 11.31 -10.55 4.66
CA THR A 166 12.62 -11.08 5.06
C THR A 166 13.52 -9.90 5.43
N GLN A 167 14.35 -10.04 6.47
CA GLN A 167 15.24 -8.96 6.91
C GLN A 167 16.67 -9.44 7.11
N LEU A 168 17.63 -8.72 6.52
CA LEU A 168 19.07 -8.96 6.65
C LEU A 168 19.66 -8.37 7.94
N ALA A 169 20.96 -8.58 8.14
CA ALA A 169 21.72 -8.10 9.31
C ALA A 169 21.88 -6.58 9.30
N ASP A 170 22.10 -6.02 8.12
CA ASP A 170 22.27 -4.58 7.87
C ASP A 170 20.96 -3.79 7.98
N GLY A 171 19.85 -4.46 8.28
CA GLY A 171 18.53 -3.85 8.37
C GLY A 171 17.74 -3.87 7.07
N SER A 172 18.33 -4.29 5.94
CA SER A 172 17.64 -4.37 4.65
C SER A 172 16.41 -5.28 4.74
N VAL A 173 15.30 -4.83 4.17
CA VAL A 173 14.02 -5.55 4.18
C VAL A 173 13.62 -5.90 2.74
N ARG A 174 13.31 -7.17 2.48
CA ARG A 174 12.65 -7.63 1.25
C ARG A 174 11.18 -7.90 1.56
N ILE A 175 10.29 -7.30 0.78
CA ILE A 175 8.85 -7.39 0.92
C ILE A 175 8.27 -7.93 -0.38
N LYS A 176 7.65 -9.09 -0.29
CA LYS A 176 6.75 -9.60 -1.32
C LYS A 176 5.33 -9.21 -0.93
N TYR A 177 4.56 -8.66 -1.86
CA TYR A 177 3.17 -8.30 -1.63
C TYR A 177 2.29 -8.75 -2.80
N ASP A 178 1.05 -9.09 -2.50
CA ASP A 178 0.00 -9.43 -3.45
C ASP A 178 -1.34 -8.93 -2.91
N ALA A 179 -1.98 -8.03 -3.63
CA ALA A 179 -3.28 -7.47 -3.31
C ALA A 179 -4.21 -7.60 -4.53
N GLY A 180 -5.17 -8.52 -4.43
CA GLY A 180 -6.16 -8.76 -5.46
C GLY A 180 -7.39 -7.86 -5.33
N ASN A 181 -7.97 -7.47 -6.45
CA ASN A 181 -9.28 -6.84 -6.48
C ASN A 181 -10.35 -7.85 -6.06
N PRO A 182 -11.14 -7.61 -4.98
CA PRO A 182 -12.17 -8.53 -4.51
C PRO A 182 -13.39 -8.67 -5.45
N PHE A 183 -13.51 -7.84 -6.48
CA PHE A 183 -14.49 -8.00 -7.56
C PHE A 183 -13.98 -8.85 -8.74
N ALA A 184 -12.66 -9.04 -8.85
CA ALA A 184 -12.10 -9.85 -9.93
C ALA A 184 -12.48 -11.33 -9.76
N PRO A 185 -12.64 -12.08 -10.87
CA PRO A 185 -12.92 -13.52 -10.80
C PRO A 185 -11.87 -14.25 -9.96
N SER A 186 -12.27 -15.17 -9.09
CA SER A 186 -11.34 -15.88 -8.19
C SER A 186 -10.17 -16.57 -8.90
N ILE A 187 -10.37 -17.01 -10.14
CA ILE A 187 -9.33 -17.60 -11.00
C ILE A 187 -8.14 -16.66 -11.26
N THR A 188 -8.32 -15.34 -11.15
CA THR A 188 -7.24 -14.37 -11.37
C THR A 188 -6.33 -14.23 -10.15
N ALA A 189 -6.77 -14.70 -8.97
CA ALA A 189 -5.99 -14.71 -7.74
C ALA A 189 -5.62 -16.13 -7.27
N ASP A 190 -6.00 -17.16 -8.03
CA ASP A 190 -5.71 -18.57 -7.71
C ASP A 190 -4.33 -18.97 -8.20
N THR A 191 -3.42 -19.24 -7.26
CA THR A 191 -2.06 -19.70 -7.54
C THR A 191 -2.01 -21.11 -8.12
N ASN A 192 -3.05 -21.92 -7.91
CA ASN A 192 -3.21 -23.25 -8.51
C ASN A 192 -4.14 -23.24 -9.74
N GLY A 193 -4.58 -22.05 -10.15
CA GLY A 193 -5.54 -21.84 -11.22
C GLY A 193 -4.97 -22.03 -12.61
N PRO A 194 -5.78 -21.77 -13.66
CA PRO A 194 -5.40 -22.00 -15.06
C PRO A 194 -4.22 -21.14 -15.53
N PHE A 195 -3.86 -20.10 -14.78
CA PHE A 195 -2.73 -19.22 -15.06
C PHE A 195 -1.42 -19.70 -14.42
N ALA A 196 -1.34 -20.93 -13.92
CA ALA A 196 -0.10 -21.57 -13.44
C ALA A 196 0.71 -20.71 -12.44
N GLY A 197 0.03 -20.04 -11.51
CA GLY A 197 0.65 -19.14 -10.53
C GLY A 197 0.82 -17.69 -10.97
N HIS A 198 0.53 -17.35 -12.23
CA HIS A 198 0.49 -15.96 -12.72
C HIS A 198 -0.82 -15.26 -12.31
N THR A 199 -0.91 -14.88 -11.04
CA THR A 199 -2.02 -14.06 -10.54
C THR A 199 -2.08 -12.70 -11.24
N ILE A 200 -3.28 -12.21 -11.56
CA ILE A 200 -3.53 -10.88 -12.13
C ILE A 200 -3.98 -9.98 -10.98
N THR A 201 -3.01 -9.59 -10.17
CA THR A 201 -3.18 -8.83 -8.93
C THR A 201 -2.12 -7.75 -8.84
N VAL A 202 -2.31 -6.77 -7.95
CA VAL A 202 -1.29 -5.77 -7.67
C VAL A 202 -0.21 -6.42 -6.82
N LYS A 203 0.96 -6.70 -7.40
CA LYS A 203 2.01 -7.48 -6.74
C LYS A 203 3.41 -6.99 -7.06
N GLY A 204 4.34 -7.33 -6.17
CA GLY A 204 5.75 -6.99 -6.34
C GLY A 204 6.64 -7.67 -5.31
N ASP A 205 7.93 -7.57 -5.57
CA ASP A 205 9.03 -8.02 -4.72
C ASP A 205 10.02 -6.86 -4.63
N LEU A 206 9.98 -6.13 -3.52
CA LEU A 206 10.74 -4.90 -3.32
C LEU A 206 11.74 -5.08 -2.19
N VAL A 207 12.93 -4.51 -2.38
CA VAL A 207 14.02 -4.45 -1.41
C VAL A 207 14.24 -3.01 -1.00
N PHE A 208 14.25 -2.80 0.31
CA PHE A 208 14.52 -1.54 0.97
C PHE A 208 15.83 -1.69 1.71
N THR A 209 16.86 -0.98 1.26
CA THR A 209 18.21 -1.05 1.83
C THR A 209 18.52 0.25 2.56
N PRO A 210 18.56 0.24 3.91
CA PRO A 210 19.06 1.37 4.68
C PRO A 210 20.47 1.77 4.28
N GLY A 211 20.73 3.08 4.27
CA GLY A 211 22.04 3.64 3.99
C GLY A 211 22.27 4.97 4.71
N PRO A 212 23.50 5.51 4.65
CA PRO A 212 23.84 6.79 5.30
C PRO A 212 23.02 7.97 4.77
N GLU A 213 22.62 7.93 3.50
CA GLU A 213 21.82 8.98 2.87
C GLU A 213 20.30 8.74 2.98
N GLY A 214 19.90 7.61 3.57
CA GLY A 214 18.52 7.13 3.60
C GLY A 214 18.36 5.78 2.90
N VAL A 215 17.11 5.33 2.79
CA VAL A 215 16.75 4.02 2.22
C VAL A 215 16.78 4.07 0.70
N HIS A 216 17.32 3.03 0.08
CA HIS A 216 17.20 2.80 -1.36
C HIS A 216 16.14 1.74 -1.66
N VAL A 217 15.34 1.97 -2.71
CA VAL A 217 14.30 1.04 -3.17
C VAL A 217 14.75 0.39 -4.47
N ASN A 218 14.69 -0.93 -4.52
CA ASN A 218 14.96 -1.73 -5.72
C ASN A 218 13.97 -2.91 -5.79
N GLY A 219 13.81 -3.53 -6.95
CA GLY A 219 13.08 -4.78 -7.08
C GLY A 219 12.29 -4.88 -8.35
N THR A 220 11.19 -5.62 -8.31
CA THR A 220 10.31 -5.87 -9.46
C THR A 220 8.86 -5.69 -9.02
N ARG A 221 8.01 -5.08 -9.86
CA ARG A 221 6.59 -4.87 -9.57
C ARG A 221 5.74 -5.03 -10.83
N THR A 222 4.43 -5.18 -10.67
CA THR A 222 3.49 -5.08 -11.79
C THR A 222 3.52 -3.71 -12.47
N ASP A 223 3.25 -3.68 -13.77
CA ASP A 223 3.20 -2.45 -14.59
C ASP A 223 1.99 -1.55 -14.28
N TYR A 224 1.14 -2.01 -13.36
CA TYR A 224 -0.03 -1.30 -12.86
C TYR A 224 -0.26 -1.63 -11.38
N PRO A 225 -0.74 -0.68 -10.54
CA PRO A 225 -1.05 0.72 -10.84
C PRO A 225 0.21 1.61 -10.73
N SER A 226 0.08 2.93 -10.46
CA SER A 226 1.26 3.77 -10.16
C SER A 226 1.79 3.48 -8.76
N LEU A 227 3.08 3.70 -8.51
CA LEU A 227 3.73 3.52 -7.21
C LEU A 227 4.60 4.73 -6.83
N GLU A 228 4.57 5.11 -5.57
CA GLU A 228 5.38 6.18 -4.99
C GLU A 228 5.92 5.71 -3.65
N ALA A 229 7.15 6.10 -3.35
CA ALA A 229 7.79 5.80 -2.09
C ALA A 229 8.50 7.05 -1.55
N TYR A 230 8.28 7.32 -0.26
CA TYR A 230 8.89 8.40 0.48
C TYR A 230 9.50 7.87 1.78
N GLN A 231 10.52 8.55 2.29
CA GLN A 231 11.09 8.30 3.60
C GLN A 231 10.93 9.54 4.47
N ASP A 232 10.28 9.41 5.61
CA ASP A 232 10.23 10.45 6.63
C ASP A 232 11.28 10.16 7.70
N PHE A 233 12.23 11.06 7.86
CA PHE A 233 13.28 10.94 8.86
C PHE A 233 12.78 11.36 10.25
N PRO A 234 13.37 10.85 11.34
CA PRO A 234 13.01 11.26 12.70
C PRO A 234 13.13 12.77 12.96
N GLY A 235 13.99 13.46 12.20
CA GLY A 235 14.15 14.92 12.25
C GLY A 235 13.04 15.72 11.55
N GLY A 236 12.04 15.06 10.97
CA GLY A 236 10.87 15.69 10.33
C GLY A 236 11.05 16.06 8.85
N SER A 237 12.20 15.75 8.24
CA SER A 237 12.37 15.89 6.78
C SER A 237 11.84 14.67 6.04
N THR A 238 11.32 14.89 4.83
CA THR A 238 10.89 13.81 3.93
C THR A 238 11.74 13.78 2.67
N ARG A 239 12.08 12.58 2.20
CA ARG A 239 12.79 12.33 0.94
C ARG A 239 11.93 11.48 0.00
N THR A 240 11.91 11.84 -1.27
CA THR A 240 11.38 10.97 -2.33
C THR A 240 12.37 9.86 -2.65
N LEU A 241 11.91 8.61 -2.56
CA LEU A 241 12.70 7.43 -2.89
C LEU A 241 12.42 6.96 -4.32
N LEU A 242 11.16 6.94 -4.72
CA LEU A 242 10.70 6.42 -6.00
C LEU A 242 9.37 7.08 -6.38
N ILE A 243 9.22 7.45 -7.65
CA ILE A 243 7.93 7.72 -8.28
C ILE A 243 7.95 6.94 -9.59
N ASP A 244 7.03 6.00 -9.71
CA ASP A 244 6.94 5.05 -10.80
C ASP A 244 5.49 5.00 -11.34
N PRO A 245 5.18 5.80 -12.37
CA PRO A 245 3.85 5.85 -12.95
C PRO A 245 3.45 4.50 -13.56
N ALA A 246 2.16 4.19 -13.55
CA ALA A 246 1.63 3.06 -14.29
C ALA A 246 2.03 3.14 -15.77
N GLN A 247 2.31 1.99 -16.39
CA GLN A 247 2.65 1.94 -17.81
C GLN A 247 1.51 2.44 -18.71
N SER A 248 0.27 2.41 -18.22
CA SER A 248 -0.88 3.00 -18.88
C SER A 248 -1.74 3.80 -17.93
N THR A 249 -2.11 5.01 -18.36
CA THR A 249 -3.11 5.85 -17.69
C THR A 249 -4.53 5.64 -18.25
N SER A 250 -4.73 4.59 -19.05
CA SER A 250 -6.03 4.22 -19.60
C SER A 250 -6.91 3.52 -18.56
N SER A 251 -8.23 3.72 -18.65
CA SER A 251 -9.20 3.00 -17.80
C SER A 251 -9.22 1.49 -18.03
N VAL A 252 -8.67 0.98 -19.13
CA VAL A 252 -8.46 -0.47 -19.33
C VAL A 252 -7.05 -0.93 -18.91
N GLY A 253 -6.26 -0.02 -18.33
CA GLY A 253 -4.89 -0.23 -17.86
C GLY A 253 -4.70 -1.52 -17.05
N PRO A 254 -5.53 -1.82 -16.03
CA PRO A 254 -5.38 -3.05 -15.25
C PRO A 254 -5.39 -4.32 -16.11
N MET A 255 -6.29 -4.41 -17.10
CA MET A 255 -6.47 -5.61 -17.92
C MET A 255 -5.24 -5.94 -18.77
N PHE A 256 -4.53 -4.90 -19.23
CA PHE A 256 -3.40 -5.05 -20.16
C PHE A 256 -2.03 -4.93 -19.50
N ASN A 257 -1.95 -4.53 -18.23
CA ASN A 257 -0.67 -4.25 -17.57
C ASN A 257 -0.47 -5.04 -16.27
N LEU A 258 -1.52 -5.49 -15.57
CA LEU A 258 -1.35 -6.36 -14.39
C LEU A 258 -0.65 -7.70 -14.66
N PRO A 259 -0.77 -8.33 -15.85
CA PRO A 259 -0.02 -9.55 -16.17
C PRO A 259 1.49 -9.34 -16.38
N PHE A 260 1.94 -8.09 -16.51
CA PHE A 260 3.32 -7.73 -16.85
C PHE A 260 4.02 -7.01 -15.70
N HIS A 261 5.35 -6.97 -15.78
CA HIS A 261 6.21 -6.51 -14.69
C HIS A 261 7.46 -5.81 -15.23
N HIS A 262 7.99 -4.88 -14.45
CA HIS A 262 9.27 -4.23 -14.70
C HIS A 262 10.08 -4.07 -13.41
N ASP A 263 11.37 -3.83 -13.60
CA ASP A 263 12.31 -3.56 -12.52
C ASP A 263 12.26 -2.08 -12.11
N VAL A 264 12.31 -1.84 -10.80
CA VAL A 264 12.42 -0.51 -10.22
C VAL A 264 13.75 -0.36 -9.46
N GLY A 265 14.26 0.87 -9.43
CA GLY A 265 15.55 1.18 -8.83
C GLY A 265 16.75 0.73 -9.67
N PRO A 266 17.96 1.24 -9.36
CA PRO A 266 19.16 1.00 -10.16
C PRO A 266 19.61 -0.47 -10.20
N LEU A 267 19.27 -1.27 -9.18
CA LEU A 267 19.61 -2.69 -9.12
C LEU A 267 18.49 -3.60 -9.63
N GLY A 268 17.24 -3.13 -9.69
CA GLY A 268 16.10 -3.97 -10.06
C GLY A 268 16.06 -5.27 -9.26
N GLY A 269 15.76 -6.38 -9.94
CA GLY A 269 15.76 -7.71 -9.33
C GLY A 269 17.13 -8.21 -8.83
N ARG A 270 18.25 -7.56 -9.19
CA ARG A 270 19.57 -7.94 -8.66
C ARG A 270 19.70 -7.68 -7.15
N ALA A 271 18.86 -6.81 -6.60
CA ALA A 271 18.81 -6.55 -5.16
C ALA A 271 18.33 -7.75 -4.33
N PHE A 272 17.79 -8.80 -4.96
CA PHE A 272 17.33 -10.01 -4.25
C PHE A 272 18.48 -10.92 -3.81
N ALA A 273 19.62 -10.88 -4.50
CA ALA A 273 20.72 -11.83 -4.30
C ALA A 273 21.20 -11.95 -2.82
N PRO A 274 21.33 -10.87 -2.03
CA PRO A 274 21.73 -10.98 -0.63
C PRO A 274 20.73 -11.78 0.24
N PHE A 275 19.46 -11.85 -0.15
CA PHE A 275 18.42 -12.61 0.55
C PHE A 275 18.44 -14.10 0.21
N ASP A 276 19.19 -14.51 -0.82
CA ASP A 276 19.35 -15.90 -1.24
C ASP A 276 20.53 -16.60 -0.53
N SER A 277 20.78 -16.21 0.73
CA SER A 277 21.93 -16.61 1.55
C SER A 277 21.57 -17.44 2.79
N GLY A 278 20.37 -18.00 2.86
CA GLY A 278 19.83 -18.80 3.97
C GLY A 278 20.42 -20.22 4.12
N GLY A 279 21.57 -20.49 3.48
CA GLY A 279 22.24 -21.78 3.48
C GLY A 279 22.23 -22.44 2.09
N TRP A 280 22.33 -23.76 2.05
CA TRP A 280 22.43 -24.53 0.81
C TRP A 280 21.32 -25.56 0.71
N ASN A 281 20.56 -25.55 -0.38
CA ASN A 281 19.55 -26.55 -0.69
C ASN A 281 20.23 -27.81 -1.26
N LEU A 282 20.48 -28.81 -0.42
CA LEU A 282 21.16 -30.05 -0.80
C LEU A 282 20.45 -30.87 -1.89
N LYS A 283 19.12 -30.70 -2.05
CA LYS A 283 18.35 -31.45 -3.06
C LYS A 283 18.61 -30.93 -4.46
N TYR A 284 18.78 -29.61 -4.60
CA TYR A 284 18.92 -28.95 -5.89
C TYR A 284 20.31 -28.33 -6.11
N ASP A 285 21.20 -28.43 -5.12
CA ASP A 285 22.57 -27.91 -5.13
C ASP A 285 22.66 -26.41 -5.45
N VAL A 286 21.80 -25.61 -4.80
CA VAL A 286 21.70 -24.16 -4.97
C VAL A 286 21.57 -23.45 -3.61
N PRO A 287 21.97 -22.17 -3.50
CA PRO A 287 21.69 -21.38 -2.31
C PRO A 287 20.20 -21.39 -1.96
N ALA A 288 19.88 -21.54 -0.67
CA ALA A 288 18.52 -21.46 -0.16
C ALA A 288 18.20 -20.01 0.24
N PRO A 289 16.99 -19.51 -0.01
CA PRO A 289 16.60 -18.19 0.49
C PRO A 289 16.52 -18.16 2.01
N LEU A 290 16.76 -16.98 2.58
CA LEU A 290 16.48 -16.73 3.98
C LEU A 290 14.99 -16.97 4.28
N PRO A 291 14.66 -17.45 5.49
CA PRO A 291 13.27 -17.73 5.86
C PRO A 291 12.45 -16.42 5.84
N ALA A 292 11.40 -16.42 5.03
CA ALA A 292 10.46 -15.32 4.99
C ALA A 292 9.37 -15.48 6.07
N THR A 293 8.90 -14.36 6.59
CA THR A 293 7.77 -14.32 7.54
C THR A 293 6.55 -13.78 6.83
N GLU A 294 5.51 -14.61 6.72
CA GLU A 294 4.23 -14.19 6.15
C GLU A 294 3.59 -13.10 7.00
N PHE A 295 2.89 -12.16 6.35
CA PHE A 295 2.11 -11.17 7.08
C PHE A 295 0.97 -11.82 7.88
N GLY A 296 0.77 -11.33 9.11
CA GLY A 296 -0.30 -11.78 10.00
C GLY A 296 -1.26 -10.66 10.41
N PRO A 297 -2.32 -10.99 11.15
CA PRO A 297 -3.24 -9.99 11.69
C PRO A 297 -2.55 -9.11 12.74
N VAL A 298 -3.00 -7.86 12.86
CA VAL A 298 -2.48 -6.86 13.82
C VAL A 298 -2.48 -7.39 15.26
N THR A 299 -3.52 -8.14 15.65
CA THR A 299 -3.67 -8.75 16.98
C THR A 299 -2.64 -9.84 17.31
N ARG A 300 -1.96 -10.39 16.29
CA ARG A 300 -0.94 -11.43 16.44
C ARG A 300 0.12 -11.24 15.37
N ALA A 301 0.80 -10.10 15.42
CA ALA A 301 1.89 -9.76 14.52
C ALA A 301 3.00 -10.83 14.60
N PRO A 302 3.29 -11.58 13.52
CA PRO A 302 4.40 -12.50 13.48
C PRO A 302 5.72 -11.73 13.46
N SER A 303 6.80 -12.36 13.95
CA SER A 303 8.12 -11.74 14.04
C SER A 303 9.09 -12.39 13.08
N ASN A 304 9.85 -11.56 12.37
CA ASN A 304 10.93 -12.03 11.52
C ASN A 304 11.98 -12.77 12.37
N PRO A 305 12.37 -14.01 11.99
CA PRO A 305 13.32 -14.77 12.78
C PRO A 305 14.66 -14.02 12.97
N PRO A 306 15.36 -14.26 14.09
CA PRO A 306 16.74 -13.82 14.23
C PRO A 306 17.60 -14.51 13.17
N LEU A 307 18.66 -13.84 12.74
CA LEU A 307 19.60 -14.43 11.78
C LEU A 307 20.30 -15.65 12.40
N PRO A 308 20.64 -16.67 11.59
CA PRO A 308 21.48 -17.76 12.04
C PRO A 308 22.79 -17.19 12.63
N SER A 309 23.12 -17.60 13.85
CA SER A 309 24.40 -17.24 14.47
C SER A 309 25.52 -17.92 13.68
N GLY A 310 26.42 -17.16 13.04
CA GLY A 310 27.63 -17.74 12.43
C GLY A 310 28.04 -17.27 11.03
N VAL A 311 27.35 -16.30 10.42
CA VAL A 311 27.87 -15.64 9.21
C VAL A 311 28.61 -14.38 9.64
N GLU A 312 29.91 -14.52 9.93
CA GLU A 312 30.81 -13.38 9.97
C GLU A 312 30.78 -12.69 8.61
N VAL A 313 30.44 -11.41 8.59
CA VAL A 313 30.56 -10.57 7.40
C VAL A 313 32.07 -10.29 7.21
N PRO A 314 32.67 -10.61 6.06
CA PRO A 314 34.05 -10.20 5.80
C PRO A 314 34.11 -8.66 5.80
N ALA A 315 35.11 -8.12 6.50
CA ALA A 315 35.41 -6.69 6.56
C ALA A 315 35.76 -6.09 5.19
#